data_AF-A0A1B0DIU0-F1
#
_entry.id   AF-A0A1B0DIU0-F1
#
_cell.length_a   1.000
_cell.length_b   1.000
_cell.length_c   1.000
_cell.angle_alpha   90.00
_cell.angle_beta   90.00
_cell.angle_gamma   90.00
#
_symmetry.space_group_name_H-M   'P 1'
#
loop_
_entity.id
_entity.type
_entity.pdbx_description
1 polymer ?
#
loop_
_entity_poly.entity_id
_entity_poly.type
_entity_poly.pdbx_seq_one_letter_code
_entity_poly.pdbx_strand_id
1 'polypeptide(L)'
;MSFRGNLWALPCLDAKWLNVDLIGALRSTEETAVLYNHLLQDNELTSTSFKGVENDAGNMAYVSDVGKFFCGVEKTSCSCCPGYCLANSCGCNSCQRLSADAAGAAAKKFFTDNQMPSPYSSENLIESWLWDTIPSKERKSTARKSLLNEQRDISLQAAGSCLSAIHLRQRLLIYHRYFIALSRTKPPTKSDNSTPKNAEMKLQKFTSVETTNRLEIDRTVLGLGLARVGTRAALNFSFAFLRRAWRSGEDTELCSELLTEALESLHGLPEASLFNSGEISPLWIEVLERSIKFLRQVVLGDIMGTRCNVPREDRHTALNLLLELGIQKGNLGSALEGVLLLLNLWEKDKDTEDNRVLPKNHGAPLVAILKRFEKINQNYGSPFLGKLIPFNIIHLLALHYL
;
A
#
# COMPACT_ATOMS: atom_id res chain seq x y z
N MET A 1 -7.78 -0.99 -5.73
CA MET A 1 -8.64 -2.20 -5.71
C MET A 1 -7.85 -3.35 -5.09
N SER A 2 -8.22 -3.80 -3.90
CA SER A 2 -7.61 -5.01 -3.30
C SER A 2 -8.22 -6.24 -3.98
N PHE A 3 -7.53 -6.78 -4.99
CA PHE A 3 -7.99 -7.95 -5.71
C PHE A 3 -7.96 -9.17 -4.78
N ARG A 4 -9.13 -9.57 -4.25
CA ARG A 4 -9.34 -10.84 -3.53
C ARG A 4 -9.46 -12.01 -4.52
N GLY A 5 -8.48 -12.12 -5.42
CA GLY A 5 -8.20 -13.26 -6.28
C GLY A 5 -8.22 -14.59 -5.52
N ASN A 6 -9.23 -15.44 -5.76
CA ASN A 6 -9.16 -16.88 -5.51
C ASN A 6 -8.49 -17.57 -6.69
N LEU A 7 -7.77 -18.66 -6.41
CA LEU A 7 -6.99 -19.39 -7.40
C LEU A 7 -7.84 -20.46 -8.09
N TRP A 8 -7.85 -20.43 -9.42
CA TRP A 8 -8.43 -21.44 -10.30
C TRP A 8 -7.30 -22.19 -11.01
N ALA A 9 -6.72 -23.19 -10.35
CA ALA A 9 -5.54 -23.90 -10.88
C ALA A 9 -5.92 -24.86 -12.01
N LEU A 10 -5.58 -24.48 -13.24
CA LEU A 10 -5.89 -25.21 -14.47
C LEU A 10 -4.87 -26.34 -14.74
N PRO A 11 -5.31 -27.60 -14.92
CA PRO A 11 -4.40 -28.73 -15.12
C PRO A 11 -3.43 -28.58 -16.31
N CYS A 12 -3.86 -27.97 -17.42
CA CYS A 12 -3.02 -27.77 -18.60
C CYS A 12 -1.77 -26.91 -18.35
N LEU A 13 -1.72 -26.16 -17.24
CA LEU A 13 -0.61 -25.27 -16.89
C LEU A 13 0.30 -25.85 -15.82
N ASP A 14 0.03 -27.06 -15.31
CA ASP A 14 0.80 -27.62 -14.20
C ASP A 14 2.28 -27.82 -14.56
N ALA A 15 2.59 -28.25 -15.80
CA ALA A 15 3.98 -28.38 -16.27
C ALA A 15 4.73 -27.02 -16.32
N LYS A 16 4.03 -25.93 -16.66
CA LYS A 16 4.59 -24.57 -16.62
C LYS A 16 4.98 -24.21 -15.19
N TRP A 17 4.08 -24.45 -14.24
CA TRP A 17 4.26 -24.08 -12.84
C TRP A 17 5.32 -24.92 -12.11
N LEU A 18 5.54 -26.18 -12.50
CA LEU A 18 6.59 -27.01 -11.92
C LEU A 18 8.02 -26.54 -12.23
N ASN A 19 8.19 -25.79 -13.33
CA ASN A 19 9.49 -25.29 -13.79
C ASN A 19 9.83 -23.88 -13.29
N VAL A 20 9.00 -23.32 -12.41
CA VAL A 20 9.14 -21.96 -11.89
C VAL A 20 10.18 -21.88 -10.76
N ASP A 21 10.99 -20.82 -10.75
CA ASP A 21 11.90 -20.52 -9.64
C ASP A 21 11.15 -19.87 -8.47
N LEU A 22 10.74 -20.69 -7.50
CA LEU A 22 10.11 -20.24 -6.27
C LEU A 22 11.06 -19.47 -5.34
N ILE A 23 12.35 -19.84 -5.33
CA ILE A 23 13.33 -19.23 -4.42
C ILE A 23 13.61 -17.80 -4.87
N GLY A 24 13.77 -17.61 -6.18
CA GLY A 24 13.85 -16.30 -6.82
C GLY A 24 12.64 -15.42 -6.47
N ALA A 25 11.43 -15.96 -6.60
CA ALA A 25 10.21 -15.26 -6.23
C ALA A 25 10.18 -14.80 -4.74
N LEU A 26 10.70 -15.59 -3.80
CA LEU A 26 10.79 -15.14 -2.40
C LEU A 26 11.77 -13.99 -2.18
N ARG A 27 12.87 -13.98 -2.94
CA ARG A 27 13.98 -13.04 -2.76
C ARG A 27 13.76 -11.72 -3.51
N SER A 28 13.09 -11.76 -4.65
CA SER A 28 12.84 -10.59 -5.51
C SER A 28 11.35 -10.29 -5.65
N THR A 29 10.98 -9.04 -5.39
CA THR A 29 9.63 -8.52 -5.64
C THR A 29 9.30 -8.46 -7.13
N GLU A 30 10.29 -8.23 -7.98
CA GLU A 30 10.12 -8.18 -9.44
C GLU A 30 9.78 -9.58 -9.98
N GLU A 31 10.49 -10.60 -9.52
CA GLU A 31 10.22 -11.99 -9.92
C GLU A 31 8.87 -12.49 -9.39
N THR A 32 8.48 -12.09 -8.17
CA THR A 32 7.10 -12.32 -7.67
C THR A 32 6.08 -11.70 -8.61
N ALA A 33 6.29 -10.46 -9.05
CA ALA A 33 5.34 -9.76 -9.91
C ALA A 33 5.20 -10.43 -11.29
N VAL A 34 6.31 -10.92 -11.88
CA VAL A 34 6.29 -11.67 -13.14
C VAL A 34 5.43 -12.93 -13.02
N LEU A 35 5.64 -13.74 -11.98
CA LEU A 35 4.85 -14.96 -11.77
C LEU A 35 3.38 -14.66 -11.44
N TYR A 36 3.13 -13.61 -10.67
CA TYR A 36 1.76 -13.18 -10.38
C TYR A 36 1.03 -12.72 -11.66
N ASN A 37 1.73 -12.02 -12.56
CA ASN A 37 1.18 -11.62 -13.84
C ASN A 37 0.86 -12.83 -14.74
N HIS A 38 1.63 -13.91 -14.67
CA HIS A 38 1.27 -15.15 -15.35
C HIS A 38 -0.06 -15.72 -14.86
N LEU A 39 -0.32 -15.72 -13.55
CA LEU A 39 -1.62 -16.16 -13.01
C LEU A 39 -2.79 -15.33 -13.57
N LEU A 40 -2.59 -14.03 -13.76
CA LEU A 40 -3.60 -13.15 -14.36
C LEU A 40 -3.80 -13.43 -15.85
N GLN A 41 -2.71 -13.53 -16.62
CA GLN A 41 -2.73 -13.80 -18.05
C GLN A 41 -3.37 -15.16 -18.38
N ASP A 42 -3.11 -16.15 -17.53
CA ASP A 42 -3.60 -17.52 -17.68
C ASP A 42 -5.05 -17.70 -17.19
N ASN A 43 -5.70 -16.63 -16.70
CA ASN A 43 -7.05 -16.65 -16.10
C ASN A 43 -7.18 -17.61 -14.90
N GLU A 44 -6.11 -17.78 -14.13
CA GLU A 44 -6.11 -18.62 -12.92
C GLU A 44 -6.48 -17.81 -11.66
N LEU A 45 -6.86 -16.53 -11.79
CA LEU A 45 -7.28 -15.67 -10.68
C LEU A 45 -8.67 -15.07 -10.90
N THR A 46 -9.54 -15.19 -9.89
CA THR A 46 -10.91 -14.64 -9.91
C THR A 46 -11.19 -13.77 -8.70
N SER A 47 -11.93 -12.68 -8.85
CA SER A 47 -12.42 -11.90 -7.70
C SER A 47 -13.58 -12.59 -6.95
N THR A 48 -14.12 -13.67 -7.50
CA THR A 48 -15.33 -14.32 -6.98
C THR A 48 -15.04 -15.35 -5.90
N SER A 49 -15.94 -15.48 -4.92
CA SER A 49 -15.88 -16.49 -3.85
C SER A 49 -16.22 -17.91 -4.32
N PHE A 50 -16.56 -18.07 -5.61
CA PHE A 50 -16.94 -19.34 -6.19
C PHE A 50 -15.73 -20.28 -6.33
N LYS A 51 -15.78 -21.40 -5.62
CA LYS A 51 -14.68 -22.38 -5.53
C LYS A 51 -14.59 -23.33 -6.73
N GLY A 52 -15.51 -23.23 -7.69
CA GLY A 52 -15.67 -24.19 -8.79
C GLY A 52 -16.66 -25.31 -8.46
N VAL A 53 -17.10 -26.03 -9.49
CA VAL A 53 -18.02 -27.18 -9.39
C VAL A 53 -17.43 -28.34 -10.19
N GLU A 54 -17.49 -29.55 -9.64
CA GLU A 54 -17.05 -30.76 -10.36
C GLU A 54 -18.00 -31.07 -11.52
N ASN A 55 -17.44 -31.33 -12.69
CA ASN A 55 -18.19 -31.80 -13.85
C ASN A 55 -18.33 -33.34 -13.84
N ASP A 56 -19.13 -33.89 -14.75
CA ASP A 56 -19.37 -35.34 -14.88
C ASP A 56 -18.11 -36.20 -15.11
N ALA A 57 -16.99 -35.56 -15.49
CA ALA A 57 -15.71 -36.23 -15.66
C ALA A 57 -14.82 -36.15 -14.40
N GLY A 58 -15.37 -35.68 -13.28
CA GLY A 58 -14.65 -35.52 -12.00
C GLY A 58 -13.66 -34.36 -11.98
N ASN A 59 -13.74 -33.42 -12.93
CA ASN A 59 -12.83 -32.29 -13.01
C ASN A 59 -13.49 -31.03 -12.46
N MET A 60 -12.73 -30.27 -11.64
CA MET A 60 -13.15 -28.95 -11.20
C MET A 60 -13.31 -27.99 -12.39
N ALA A 61 -14.53 -27.50 -12.57
CA ALA A 61 -14.89 -26.52 -13.59
C ALA A 61 -15.20 -25.15 -12.96
N TYR A 62 -14.77 -24.09 -13.66
CA TYR A 62 -14.93 -22.70 -13.28
C TYR A 62 -15.83 -21.98 -14.29
N VAL A 63 -16.45 -20.88 -13.86
CA VAL A 63 -17.38 -20.10 -14.69
C VAL A 63 -16.67 -18.85 -15.20
N SER A 64 -16.70 -18.62 -16.51
CA SER A 64 -16.20 -17.37 -17.10
C SER A 64 -17.17 -16.21 -16.83
N ASP A 65 -16.69 -14.99 -17.05
CA ASP A 65 -17.51 -13.77 -17.11
C ASP A 65 -18.71 -13.87 -18.06
N VAL A 66 -18.55 -14.55 -19.20
CA VAL A 66 -19.63 -14.86 -20.16
C VAL A 66 -20.56 -16.01 -19.69
N GLY A 67 -20.39 -16.51 -18.47
CA GLY A 67 -21.22 -17.57 -17.91
C GLY A 67 -20.96 -18.96 -18.52
N LYS A 68 -19.78 -19.20 -19.09
CA LYS A 68 -19.40 -20.48 -19.68
C LYS A 68 -18.49 -21.27 -18.75
N PHE A 69 -18.74 -22.57 -18.59
CA PHE A 69 -17.90 -23.44 -17.78
C PHE A 69 -16.65 -23.92 -18.53
N PHE A 70 -15.51 -23.95 -17.83
CA PHE A 70 -14.23 -24.46 -18.34
C PHE A 70 -13.42 -25.13 -17.23
N CYS A 71 -12.63 -26.16 -17.54
CA CYS A 71 -11.90 -26.95 -16.54
C CYS A 71 -10.40 -27.13 -16.81
N GLY A 72 -9.88 -26.58 -17.91
CA GLY A 72 -8.45 -26.61 -18.24
C GLY A 72 -7.89 -27.99 -18.62
N VAL A 73 -8.74 -28.99 -18.88
CA VAL A 73 -8.29 -30.31 -19.34
C VAL A 73 -8.18 -30.34 -20.86
N GLU A 74 -7.34 -31.25 -21.37
CA GLU A 74 -7.19 -31.51 -22.79
C GLU A 74 -8.49 -32.07 -23.37
N LYS A 75 -8.81 -31.60 -24.58
CA LYS A 75 -9.99 -31.95 -25.35
C LYS A 75 -9.55 -32.82 -26.50
N THR A 76 -10.13 -34.00 -26.59
CA THR A 76 -9.78 -34.97 -27.61
C THR A 76 -10.41 -34.69 -29.00
N SER A 77 -11.25 -33.65 -29.17
CA SER A 77 -12.12 -33.54 -30.36
C SER A 77 -12.46 -32.16 -30.98
N CYS A 78 -11.76 -31.04 -30.67
CA CYS A 78 -11.98 -29.79 -31.44
C CYS A 78 -10.84 -29.48 -32.40
N SER A 79 -11.17 -29.25 -33.67
CA SER A 79 -10.27 -28.70 -34.69
C SER A 79 -10.13 -27.17 -34.63
N CYS A 80 -10.89 -26.52 -33.76
CA CYS A 80 -11.12 -25.08 -33.74
C CYS A 80 -10.23 -24.29 -32.77
N CYS A 81 -9.51 -24.96 -31.88
CA CYS A 81 -8.92 -24.39 -30.66
C CYS A 81 -7.64 -25.15 -30.28
N PRO A 82 -6.78 -24.58 -29.40
CA PRO A 82 -5.48 -25.14 -29.01
C PRO A 82 -5.55 -26.42 -28.13
N GLY A 83 -6.62 -27.21 -28.24
CA GLY A 83 -6.72 -28.51 -27.58
C GLY A 83 -7.13 -28.49 -26.11
N TYR A 84 -7.30 -27.33 -25.46
CA TYR A 84 -7.68 -27.27 -24.03
C TYR A 84 -9.02 -26.57 -23.78
N CYS A 85 -9.72 -26.97 -22.71
CA CYS A 85 -10.97 -26.37 -22.27
C CYS A 85 -10.73 -25.11 -21.43
N LEU A 86 -10.66 -23.93 -22.07
CA LEU A 86 -10.38 -22.64 -21.44
C LEU A 86 -11.60 -21.70 -21.52
N ALA A 87 -11.57 -20.60 -20.78
CA ALA A 87 -12.65 -19.59 -20.76
C ALA A 87 -12.97 -19.06 -22.17
N ASN A 88 -11.92 -18.72 -22.94
CA ASN A 88 -12.02 -18.11 -24.27
C ASN A 88 -12.02 -19.13 -25.42
N SER A 89 -12.02 -20.43 -25.13
CA SER A 89 -12.04 -21.50 -26.13
C SER A 89 -13.34 -22.29 -26.07
N CYS A 90 -13.56 -23.22 -27.00
CA CYS A 90 -14.70 -24.14 -26.90
C CYS A 90 -14.66 -24.90 -25.56
N GLY A 91 -15.82 -25.14 -24.93
CA GLY A 91 -15.94 -25.95 -23.69
C GLY A 91 -15.95 -27.45 -23.99
N CYS A 92 -15.45 -28.30 -23.11
CA CYS A 92 -15.51 -29.76 -23.30
C CYS A 92 -16.94 -30.28 -23.09
N ASN A 93 -17.25 -31.49 -23.58
CA ASN A 93 -18.60 -32.04 -23.49
C ASN A 93 -19.13 -32.05 -22.04
N SER A 94 -18.28 -32.38 -21.06
CA SER A 94 -18.65 -32.37 -19.63
C SER A 94 -18.97 -30.97 -19.11
N CYS A 95 -18.17 -29.94 -19.46
CA CYS A 95 -18.45 -28.55 -19.06
C CYS A 95 -19.64 -27.94 -19.82
N GLN A 96 -19.90 -28.39 -21.06
CA GLN A 96 -21.08 -27.96 -21.82
C GLN A 96 -22.37 -28.51 -21.20
N ARG A 97 -22.39 -29.78 -20.79
CA ARG A 97 -23.52 -30.36 -20.06
C ARG A 97 -23.75 -29.68 -18.73
N LEU A 98 -22.68 -29.45 -17.95
CA LEU A 98 -22.76 -28.70 -16.70
C LEU A 98 -23.40 -27.31 -16.90
N SER A 99 -23.16 -26.67 -18.04
CA SER A 99 -23.77 -25.36 -18.35
C SER A 99 -25.27 -25.40 -18.63
N ALA A 100 -25.81 -26.56 -19.01
CA ALA A 100 -27.23 -26.83 -19.26
C ALA A 100 -27.96 -27.39 -18.03
N ASP A 101 -27.22 -27.90 -17.05
CA ASP A 101 -27.78 -28.50 -15.84
C ASP A 101 -28.22 -27.46 -14.80
N ALA A 102 -29.21 -27.81 -13.98
CA ALA A 102 -29.73 -26.96 -12.90
C ALA A 102 -28.65 -26.55 -11.88
N ALA A 103 -27.66 -27.41 -11.64
CA ALA A 103 -26.51 -27.13 -10.79
C ALA A 103 -25.61 -26.03 -11.39
N GLY A 104 -25.41 -26.04 -12.71
CA GLY A 104 -24.68 -24.98 -13.41
C GLY A 104 -25.46 -23.67 -13.46
N ALA A 105 -26.78 -23.72 -13.63
CA ALA A 105 -27.64 -22.55 -13.55
C ALA A 105 -27.62 -21.90 -12.16
N ALA A 106 -27.64 -22.69 -11.09
CA ALA A 106 -27.50 -22.20 -9.72
C ALA A 106 -26.11 -21.58 -9.48
N ALA A 107 -25.03 -22.23 -9.94
CA ALA A 107 -23.68 -21.69 -9.85
C ALA A 107 -23.50 -20.36 -10.60
N LYS A 108 -24.09 -20.23 -11.81
CA LYS A 108 -24.15 -18.95 -12.54
C LYS A 108 -24.90 -17.87 -11.75
N LYS A 109 -26.03 -18.23 -11.14
CA LYS A 109 -26.82 -17.30 -10.31
C LYS A 109 -26.06 -16.84 -9.07
N PHE A 110 -25.34 -17.73 -8.39
CA PHE A 110 -24.46 -17.36 -7.26
C PHE A 110 -23.33 -16.41 -7.66
N PHE A 111 -22.82 -16.53 -8.89
CA PHE A 111 -21.80 -15.63 -9.43
C PHE A 111 -22.37 -14.22 -9.69
N THR A 112 -23.62 -14.11 -10.15
CA THR A 112 -24.29 -12.82 -10.44
C THR A 112 -24.86 -12.13 -9.19
N ASP A 113 -25.45 -12.88 -8.26
CA ASP A 113 -26.17 -12.30 -7.09
C ASP A 113 -25.21 -11.67 -6.06
N ASN A 114 -23.95 -12.12 -5.98
CA ASN A 114 -22.93 -11.54 -5.09
C ASN A 114 -22.43 -10.15 -5.53
N GLN A 115 -22.96 -9.58 -6.62
CA GLN A 115 -22.63 -8.22 -7.08
C GLN A 115 -23.60 -7.15 -6.60
N MET A 116 -24.72 -7.52 -5.94
CA MET A 116 -25.70 -6.54 -5.48
C MET A 116 -25.34 -5.94 -4.11
N PRO A 117 -25.26 -4.60 -3.98
CA PRO A 117 -25.08 -3.96 -2.68
C PRO A 117 -26.33 -4.15 -1.81
N SER A 118 -26.09 -4.39 -0.52
CA SER A 118 -27.14 -4.49 0.49
C SER A 118 -28.01 -3.21 0.49
N PRO A 119 -29.36 -3.31 0.53
CA PRO A 119 -30.25 -2.15 0.55
C PRO A 119 -30.12 -1.26 1.79
N TYR A 120 -29.27 -1.63 2.77
CA TYR A 120 -29.02 -0.91 4.01
C TYR A 120 -27.59 -0.37 4.14
N SER A 121 -26.95 0.01 3.03
CA SER A 121 -25.65 0.69 3.08
C SER A 121 -25.76 2.05 3.78
N SER A 122 -24.69 2.49 4.46
CA SER A 122 -24.62 3.82 5.06
C SER A 122 -24.77 4.93 4.03
N GLU A 123 -24.32 4.70 2.79
CA GLU A 123 -24.48 5.62 1.66
C GLU A 123 -25.97 5.83 1.35
N ASN A 124 -26.76 4.75 1.21
CA ASN A 124 -28.21 4.85 1.01
C ASN A 124 -28.92 5.49 2.23
N LEU A 125 -28.41 5.24 3.44
CA LEU A 125 -28.94 5.85 4.67
C LEU A 125 -28.66 7.35 4.72
N ILE A 126 -27.47 7.80 4.33
CA ILE A 126 -27.07 9.22 4.34
C ILE A 126 -27.78 9.97 3.20
N GLU A 127 -27.88 9.38 2.01
CA GLU A 127 -28.60 9.98 0.87
C GLU A 127 -30.11 10.08 1.09
N SER A 128 -30.67 9.25 1.97
CA SER A 128 -32.08 9.32 2.37
C SER A 128 -32.36 10.25 3.56
N TRP A 129 -31.36 11.00 4.05
CA TRP A 129 -31.56 12.01 5.08
C TRP A 129 -32.32 13.23 4.55
N LEU A 130 -33.64 13.10 4.53
CA LEU A 130 -34.57 14.21 4.45
C LEU A 130 -34.79 14.79 5.86
N TRP A 131 -35.16 16.07 5.96
CA TRP A 131 -35.65 16.69 7.19
C TRP A 131 -36.99 16.06 7.59
N ASP A 132 -36.93 14.88 8.20
CA ASP A 132 -38.09 14.08 8.61
C ASP A 132 -38.10 13.86 10.14
N THR A 133 -39.13 13.20 10.62
CA THR A 133 -39.38 12.80 11.99
C THR A 133 -38.20 12.04 12.62
N ILE A 134 -38.01 12.26 13.92
CA ILE A 134 -36.91 11.67 14.70
C ILE A 134 -36.95 10.13 14.58
N PRO A 135 -35.87 9.48 14.13
CA PRO A 135 -35.87 8.04 13.89
C PRO A 135 -36.06 7.24 15.18
N SER A 136 -36.82 6.15 15.09
CA SER A 136 -37.10 5.24 16.21
C SER A 136 -35.82 4.59 16.76
N LYS A 137 -35.89 4.11 18.01
CA LYS A 137 -34.76 3.45 18.69
C LYS A 137 -34.24 2.24 17.91
N GLU A 138 -35.13 1.52 17.23
CA GLU A 138 -34.79 0.36 16.39
C GLU A 138 -34.04 0.78 15.12
N ARG A 139 -34.53 1.80 14.38
CA ARG A 139 -33.86 2.32 13.18
C ARG A 139 -32.44 2.82 13.50
N LYS A 140 -32.28 3.51 14.63
CA LYS A 140 -30.95 3.95 15.13
C LYS A 140 -30.03 2.76 15.45
N SER A 141 -30.57 1.68 16.02
CA SER A 141 -29.78 0.47 16.32
C SER A 141 -29.34 -0.25 15.05
N THR A 142 -30.22 -0.39 14.06
CA THR A 142 -29.90 -1.01 12.77
C THR A 142 -28.88 -0.19 11.98
N ALA A 143 -29.06 1.13 11.90
CA ALA A 143 -28.10 2.03 11.25
C ALA A 143 -26.70 1.94 11.91
N ARG A 144 -26.64 1.92 13.25
CA ARG A 144 -25.37 1.74 13.98
C ARG A 144 -24.69 0.41 13.65
N LYS A 145 -25.45 -0.68 13.60
CA LYS A 145 -24.90 -2.00 13.24
C LYS A 145 -24.37 -1.99 11.81
N SER A 146 -25.09 -1.37 10.87
CA SER A 146 -24.64 -1.26 9.48
C SER A 146 -23.34 -0.47 9.37
N LEU A 147 -23.28 0.72 9.99
CA LEU A 147 -22.07 1.56 10.06
C LEU A 147 -20.88 0.82 10.69
N LEU A 148 -21.09 0.09 11.79
CA LEU A 148 -20.02 -0.67 12.42
C LEU A 148 -19.50 -1.80 11.54
N ASN A 149 -20.38 -2.48 10.79
CA ASN A 149 -19.98 -3.51 9.84
C ASN A 149 -19.18 -2.91 8.68
N GLU A 150 -19.63 -1.79 8.12
CA GLU A 150 -18.92 -1.11 7.04
C GLU A 150 -17.57 -0.56 7.49
N GLN A 151 -17.49 0.05 8.67
CA GLN A 151 -16.23 0.49 9.29
C GLN A 151 -15.26 -0.69 9.43
N ARG A 152 -15.75 -1.84 9.89
CA ARG A 152 -14.95 -3.06 10.02
C ARG A 152 -14.48 -3.57 8.65
N ASP A 153 -15.36 -3.57 7.65
CA ASP A 153 -15.02 -3.99 6.30
C ASP A 153 -13.97 -3.07 5.66
N ILE A 154 -14.10 -1.76 5.83
CA ILE A 154 -13.09 -0.78 5.39
C ILE A 154 -11.76 -1.02 6.10
N SER A 155 -11.79 -1.27 7.42
CA SER A 155 -10.58 -1.55 8.19
C SER A 155 -9.86 -2.82 7.71
N LEU A 156 -10.63 -3.88 7.42
CA LEU A 156 -10.11 -5.12 6.86
C LEU A 156 -9.57 -4.93 5.43
N GLN A 157 -10.25 -4.12 4.61
CA GLN A 157 -9.78 -3.78 3.28
C GLN A 157 -8.48 -2.99 3.33
N ALA A 158 -8.39 -1.98 4.20
CA ALA A 158 -7.19 -1.15 4.38
C ALA A 158 -6.00 -1.99 4.87
N ALA A 159 -6.22 -2.84 5.88
CA ALA A 159 -5.20 -3.76 6.37
C ALA A 159 -4.78 -4.78 5.30
N GLY A 160 -5.72 -5.27 4.50
CA GLY A 160 -5.46 -6.20 3.39
C GLY A 160 -4.89 -5.55 2.12
N SER A 161 -4.92 -4.22 2.01
CA SER A 161 -4.40 -3.46 0.87
C SER A 161 -3.04 -2.82 1.14
N CYS A 162 -2.44 -3.05 2.31
CA CYS A 162 -1.08 -2.58 2.55
C CYS A 162 -0.08 -3.37 1.70
N LEU A 163 1.05 -2.73 1.35
CA LEU A 163 2.03 -3.30 0.43
C LEU A 163 2.57 -4.65 0.89
N SER A 164 2.84 -4.79 2.20
CA SER A 164 3.33 -6.04 2.79
C SER A 164 2.30 -7.17 2.71
N ALA A 165 1.02 -6.90 2.97
CA ALA A 165 -0.05 -7.88 2.86
C ALA A 165 -0.27 -8.31 1.40
N ILE A 166 -0.22 -7.36 0.45
CA ILE A 166 -0.33 -7.65 -0.98
C ILE A 166 0.83 -8.54 -1.43
N HIS A 167 2.07 -8.17 -1.13
CA HIS A 167 3.25 -8.96 -1.50
C HIS A 167 3.22 -10.36 -0.89
N LEU A 168 2.86 -10.48 0.40
CA LEU A 168 2.71 -11.77 1.06
C LEU A 168 1.65 -12.63 0.38
N ARG A 169 0.50 -12.04 0.05
CA ARG A 169 -0.61 -12.74 -0.61
C ARG A 169 -0.24 -13.21 -2.02
N GLN A 170 0.46 -12.39 -2.80
CA GLN A 170 0.96 -12.78 -4.12
C GLN A 170 1.90 -13.98 -4.02
N ARG A 171 2.86 -13.95 -3.08
CA ARG A 171 3.74 -15.07 -2.80
C ARG A 171 2.95 -16.32 -2.43
N LEU A 172 2.04 -16.22 -1.46
CA LEU A 172 1.22 -17.36 -1.04
C LEU A 172 0.40 -17.97 -2.20
N LEU A 173 -0.12 -17.16 -3.12
CA LEU A 173 -0.83 -17.66 -4.30
C LEU A 173 0.09 -18.40 -5.28
N ILE A 174 1.29 -17.87 -5.54
CA ILE A 174 2.31 -18.54 -6.37
C ILE A 174 2.69 -19.89 -5.77
N TYR A 175 2.98 -19.92 -4.47
CA TYR A 175 3.29 -21.15 -3.74
C TYR A 175 2.13 -22.13 -3.76
N HIS A 176 0.92 -21.66 -3.48
CA HIS A 176 -0.27 -22.49 -3.53
C HIS A 176 -0.48 -23.11 -4.92
N ARG A 177 -0.30 -22.32 -5.98
CA ARG A 177 -0.40 -22.79 -7.36
C ARG A 177 0.64 -23.85 -7.70
N TYR A 178 1.88 -23.66 -7.27
CA TYR A 178 2.95 -24.64 -7.41
C TYR A 178 2.62 -25.94 -6.68
N PHE A 179 2.19 -25.87 -5.43
CA PHE A 179 1.85 -27.07 -4.65
C PHE A 179 0.66 -27.83 -5.24
N ILE A 180 -0.31 -27.15 -5.85
CA ILE A 180 -1.37 -27.83 -6.60
C ILE A 180 -0.78 -28.59 -7.80
N ALA A 181 0.10 -27.97 -8.59
CA ALA A 181 0.74 -28.64 -9.72
C ALA A 181 1.52 -29.88 -9.25
N LEU A 182 2.28 -29.74 -8.15
CA LEU A 182 3.05 -30.82 -7.54
C LEU A 182 2.14 -31.95 -7.02
N SER A 183 1.00 -31.62 -6.41
CA SER A 183 0.06 -32.63 -5.91
C SER A 183 -0.56 -33.48 -7.03
N ARG A 184 -0.68 -32.92 -8.24
CA ARG A 184 -1.23 -33.60 -9.41
C ARG A 184 -0.18 -34.44 -10.16
N THR A 185 1.10 -34.19 -9.93
CA THR A 185 2.16 -35.10 -10.42
C THR A 185 2.21 -36.35 -9.57
N LYS A 186 1.90 -37.50 -10.18
CA LYS A 186 2.17 -38.80 -9.56
C LYS A 186 3.68 -38.96 -9.39
N PRO A 187 4.18 -39.49 -8.25
CA PRO A 187 5.58 -39.89 -8.16
C PRO A 187 5.87 -40.91 -9.27
N PRO A 188 7.06 -40.89 -9.90
CA PRO A 188 7.41 -41.87 -10.92
C PRO A 188 7.36 -43.26 -10.31
N THR A 189 6.32 -44.03 -10.64
CA THR A 189 6.31 -45.47 -10.45
C THR A 189 7.42 -46.03 -11.32
N LYS A 190 8.47 -46.54 -10.67
CA LYS A 190 9.52 -47.30 -11.35
C LYS A 190 8.90 -48.54 -12.00
N SER A 191 8.60 -48.47 -13.29
CA SER A 191 8.47 -49.65 -14.14
C SER A 191 8.84 -49.27 -15.57
N ASP A 192 9.88 -49.96 -16.02
CA ASP A 192 10.30 -50.25 -17.40
C ASP A 192 11.14 -49.22 -18.16
N ASN A 193 12.45 -49.47 -18.04
CA ASN A 193 13.44 -49.50 -19.11
C ASN A 193 12.94 -49.07 -20.49
N SER A 194 13.08 -47.79 -20.79
CA SER A 194 13.53 -47.36 -22.10
C SER A 194 14.53 -46.22 -21.94
N THR A 195 15.67 -46.40 -22.59
CA THR A 195 16.85 -45.56 -22.57
C THR A 195 16.53 -44.08 -22.81
N PRO A 196 17.06 -43.14 -22.02
CA PRO A 196 16.91 -41.72 -22.33
C PRO A 196 17.84 -41.37 -23.49
N LYS A 197 17.27 -41.20 -24.68
CA LYS A 197 17.93 -40.48 -25.77
C LYS A 197 17.97 -39.00 -25.39
N ASN A 198 19.19 -38.50 -25.26
CA ASN A 198 19.54 -37.10 -25.19
C ASN A 198 18.75 -36.29 -26.23
N ALA A 199 17.95 -35.34 -25.75
CA ALA A 199 17.47 -34.22 -26.54
C ALA A 199 17.63 -32.98 -25.66
N GLU A 200 18.79 -32.35 -25.79
CA GLU A 200 19.01 -30.98 -25.34
C GLU A 200 17.93 -30.09 -25.94
N MET A 201 17.11 -29.46 -25.09
CA MET A 201 16.27 -28.34 -25.50
C MET A 201 16.68 -27.12 -24.69
N LYS A 202 17.24 -26.15 -25.42
CA LYS A 202 17.85 -24.91 -24.97
C LYS A 202 17.01 -24.18 -23.92
N LEU A 203 17.63 -23.95 -22.76
CA LEU A 203 17.27 -22.88 -21.84
C LEU A 203 17.59 -21.54 -22.53
N GLN A 204 16.57 -20.86 -23.08
CA GLN A 204 16.69 -19.46 -23.49
C GLN A 204 16.82 -18.59 -22.24
N LYS A 205 18.06 -18.42 -21.79
CA LYS A 205 18.46 -17.37 -20.88
C LYS A 205 18.46 -16.06 -21.68
N PHE A 206 17.57 -15.13 -21.36
CA PHE A 206 17.70 -13.75 -21.83
C PHE A 206 18.97 -13.17 -21.20
N THR A 207 20.01 -13.02 -22.01
CA THR A 207 21.25 -12.33 -21.64
C THR A 207 21.00 -10.84 -21.56
N SER A 208 21.08 -10.28 -20.35
CA SER A 208 21.37 -8.86 -20.16
C SER A 208 22.83 -8.62 -20.52
N VAL A 209 23.05 -7.60 -21.35
CA VAL A 209 24.35 -7.12 -21.80
C VAL A 209 25.15 -6.63 -20.60
N GLU A 210 26.31 -7.24 -20.35
CA GLU A 210 27.41 -6.59 -19.63
C GLU A 210 28.26 -5.83 -20.65
N THR A 211 28.46 -4.54 -20.41
CA THR A 211 29.61 -3.83 -20.99
C THR A 211 30.13 -2.84 -19.95
N THR A 212 31.32 -3.16 -19.45
CA THR A 212 32.39 -2.25 -19.05
C THR A 212 32.01 -1.05 -18.16
N ASN A 213 32.37 -1.08 -16.87
CA ASN A 213 32.73 0.12 -16.08
C ASN A 213 33.34 -0.22 -14.69
N ARG A 214 34.31 -1.14 -14.62
CA ARG A 214 35.01 -1.48 -13.35
C ARG A 214 36.18 -0.56 -12.97
N LEU A 215 36.41 0.54 -13.70
CA LEU A 215 37.51 1.48 -13.40
C LEU A 215 37.06 2.92 -13.07
N GLU A 216 35.76 3.24 -13.17
CA GLU A 216 35.20 4.56 -12.77
C GLU A 216 34.53 4.57 -11.39
N ILE A 217 34.37 3.39 -10.76
CA ILE A 217 33.67 3.22 -9.47
C ILE A 217 34.52 3.75 -8.30
N ASP A 218 35.84 3.83 -8.42
CA ASP A 218 36.71 4.12 -7.27
C ASP A 218 36.77 5.62 -6.91
N ARG A 219 36.64 6.52 -7.90
CA ARG A 219 36.60 7.97 -7.65
C ARG A 219 35.22 8.45 -7.19
N THR A 220 34.15 7.81 -7.68
CA THR A 220 32.77 8.15 -7.32
C THR A 220 32.44 7.65 -5.91
N VAL A 221 32.88 6.45 -5.52
CA VAL A 221 32.69 5.91 -4.15
C VAL A 221 33.49 6.70 -3.11
N LEU A 222 34.75 7.08 -3.41
CA LEU A 222 35.54 7.92 -2.51
C LEU A 222 34.98 9.34 -2.39
N GLY A 223 34.54 9.94 -3.51
CA GLY A 223 33.87 11.25 -3.54
C GLY A 223 32.53 11.25 -2.79
N LEU A 224 31.70 10.21 -2.96
CA LEU A 224 30.46 10.01 -2.20
C LEU A 224 30.74 9.79 -0.71
N GLY A 225 31.79 9.03 -0.37
CA GLY A 225 32.23 8.82 1.01
C GLY A 225 32.64 10.12 1.69
N LEU A 226 33.46 10.93 1.02
CA LEU A 226 33.91 12.22 1.53
C LEU A 226 32.78 13.26 1.60
N ALA A 227 31.93 13.33 0.56
CA ALA A 227 30.73 14.18 0.57
C ALA A 227 29.79 13.79 1.73
N ARG A 228 29.62 12.49 2.00
CA ARG A 228 28.81 12.02 3.13
C ARG A 228 29.42 12.40 4.48
N VAL A 229 30.74 12.29 4.63
CA VAL A 229 31.43 12.73 5.85
C VAL A 229 31.32 14.24 6.04
N GLY A 230 31.60 15.04 5.00
CA GLY A 230 31.50 16.50 5.03
C GLY A 230 30.09 16.99 5.32
N THR A 231 29.08 16.40 4.66
CA THR A 231 27.67 16.76 4.87
C THR A 231 27.20 16.40 6.28
N ARG A 232 27.58 15.22 6.81
CA ARG A 232 27.28 14.84 8.19
C ARG A 232 27.96 15.78 9.20
N ALA A 233 29.21 16.17 8.94
CA ALA A 233 29.94 17.10 9.80
C ALA A 233 29.29 18.49 9.79
N ALA A 234 28.97 19.03 8.63
CA ALA A 234 28.28 20.32 8.47
C ALA A 234 26.90 20.31 9.13
N LEU A 235 26.13 19.24 8.94
CA LEU A 235 24.80 19.10 9.56
C LEU A 235 24.90 19.02 11.09
N ASN A 236 25.83 18.21 11.61
CA ASN A 236 26.04 18.10 13.06
C ASN A 236 26.54 19.42 13.66
N PHE A 237 27.39 20.16 12.94
CA PHE A 237 27.84 21.49 13.34
C PHE A 237 26.66 22.46 13.40
N SER A 238 25.79 22.46 12.39
CA SER A 238 24.58 23.29 12.35
C SER A 238 23.66 22.99 13.54
N PHE A 239 23.42 21.70 13.83
CA PHE A 239 22.64 21.31 15.02
C PHE A 239 23.33 21.70 16.32
N ALA A 240 24.65 21.62 16.41
CA ALA A 240 25.38 22.05 17.60
C ALA A 240 25.31 23.58 17.80
N PHE A 241 25.38 24.34 16.71
CA PHE A 241 25.23 25.79 16.69
C PHE A 241 23.85 26.21 17.20
N LEU A 242 22.78 25.71 16.58
CA LEU A 242 21.40 25.99 17.01
C LEU A 242 21.18 25.67 18.49
N ARG A 243 21.66 24.51 18.93
CA ARG A 243 21.58 24.10 20.34
C ARG A 243 22.36 25.03 21.26
N ARG A 244 23.49 25.58 20.82
CA ARG A 244 24.26 26.54 21.62
C ARG A 244 23.52 27.86 21.73
N ALA A 245 23.06 28.41 20.61
CA ALA A 245 22.35 29.68 20.55
C ALA A 245 21.09 29.67 21.44
N TRP A 246 20.26 28.62 21.37
CA TRP A 246 19.09 28.50 22.26
C TRP A 246 19.45 28.31 23.74
N ARG A 247 20.64 27.79 24.06
CA ARG A 247 21.09 27.62 25.46
C ARG A 247 21.66 28.90 26.04
N SER A 248 22.44 29.66 25.27
CA SER A 248 23.00 30.93 25.71
C SER A 248 21.99 32.07 25.64
N GLY A 249 20.96 31.95 24.80
CA GLY A 249 20.06 33.05 24.45
C GLY A 249 20.68 34.04 23.46
N GLU A 250 21.97 33.88 23.15
CA GLU A 250 22.71 34.64 22.14
C GLU A 250 22.41 34.07 20.75
N ASP A 251 22.32 34.93 19.74
CA ASP A 251 22.06 34.55 18.34
C ASP A 251 20.75 33.75 18.13
N THR A 252 19.78 33.93 19.04
CA THR A 252 18.46 33.29 18.92
C THR A 252 17.67 33.82 17.72
N GLU A 253 17.80 35.10 17.40
CA GLU A 253 17.22 35.73 16.21
C GLU A 253 17.70 35.03 14.92
N LEU A 254 19.00 34.68 14.83
CA LEU A 254 19.55 33.96 13.69
C LEU A 254 18.96 32.53 13.57
N CYS A 255 18.62 31.90 14.70
CA CYS A 255 17.95 30.60 14.70
C CYS A 255 16.52 30.72 14.16
N SER A 256 15.78 31.74 14.59
CA SER A 256 14.44 32.06 14.09
C SER A 256 14.45 32.35 12.60
N GLU A 257 15.40 33.16 12.13
CA GLU A 257 15.58 33.49 10.71
C GLU A 257 15.86 32.22 9.89
N LEU A 258 16.83 31.41 10.31
CA LEU A 258 17.19 30.17 9.60
C LEU A 258 16.00 29.20 9.48
N LEU A 259 15.24 29.00 10.55
CA LEU A 259 14.07 28.13 10.54
C LEU A 259 12.96 28.68 9.63
N THR A 260 12.78 30.00 9.61
CA THR A 260 11.76 30.67 8.78
C THR A 260 12.13 30.59 7.31
N GLU A 261 13.39 30.87 6.96
CA GLU A 261 13.89 30.76 5.58
C GLU A 261 13.81 29.32 5.06
N ALA A 262 14.13 28.33 5.91
CA ALA A 262 13.96 26.93 5.57
C ALA A 262 12.48 26.57 5.31
N LEU A 263 11.56 27.13 6.09
CA LEU A 263 10.13 26.90 5.93
C LEU A 263 9.59 27.54 4.65
N GLU A 264 9.99 28.78 4.35
CA GLU A 264 9.65 29.46 3.12
C GLU A 264 10.19 28.73 1.88
N SER A 265 11.43 28.27 1.93
CA SER A 265 12.03 27.46 0.87
C SER A 265 11.23 26.19 0.60
N LEU A 266 10.75 25.53 1.67
CA LEU A 266 9.95 24.32 1.56
C LEU A 266 8.53 24.59 1.01
N HIS A 267 7.94 25.74 1.36
CA HIS A 267 6.68 26.21 0.79
C HIS A 267 6.80 26.59 -0.70
N GLY A 268 8.01 26.81 -1.23
CA GLY A 268 8.25 27.02 -2.65
C GLY A 268 8.12 25.74 -3.48
N LEU A 269 8.14 24.56 -2.86
CA LEU A 269 8.06 23.29 -3.54
C LEU A 269 6.60 22.85 -3.81
N PRO A 270 6.32 22.25 -4.99
CA PRO A 270 5.05 21.58 -5.27
C PRO A 270 4.74 20.51 -4.21
N GLU A 271 3.47 20.25 -3.94
CA GLU A 271 3.09 19.20 -2.98
C GLU A 271 3.56 17.81 -3.45
N ALA A 272 3.85 16.92 -2.49
CA ALA A 272 4.31 15.56 -2.77
C ALA A 272 5.62 15.45 -3.59
N SER A 273 6.46 16.50 -3.64
CA SER A 273 7.73 16.51 -4.38
C SER A 273 8.71 15.40 -3.97
N LEU A 274 8.59 14.88 -2.75
CA LEU A 274 9.44 13.82 -2.20
C LEU A 274 8.76 12.43 -2.20
N PHE A 275 7.59 12.30 -2.85
CA PHE A 275 6.82 11.06 -2.86
C PHE A 275 7.56 9.90 -3.57
N ASN A 276 8.24 10.19 -4.69
CA ASN A 276 9.04 9.19 -5.42
C ASN A 276 10.52 9.24 -4.98
N SER A 277 10.81 8.69 -3.80
CA SER A 277 12.15 8.70 -3.19
C SER A 277 13.23 7.99 -4.03
N GLY A 278 12.86 7.27 -5.10
CA GLY A 278 13.80 6.56 -5.99
C GLY A 278 14.63 7.48 -6.90
N GLU A 279 14.17 8.70 -7.16
CA GLU A 279 14.88 9.68 -8.01
C GLU A 279 15.81 10.60 -7.21
N ILE A 280 15.72 10.57 -5.88
CA ILE A 280 16.45 11.44 -4.97
C ILE A 280 17.69 10.71 -4.45
N SER A 281 18.85 11.37 -4.51
CA SER A 281 20.10 10.76 -4.03
C SER A 281 19.98 10.34 -2.55
N PRO A 282 20.45 9.13 -2.21
CA PRO A 282 20.30 8.57 -0.86
C PRO A 282 21.03 9.38 0.21
N LEU A 283 22.03 10.18 -0.17
CA LEU A 283 22.71 11.12 0.73
C LEU A 283 21.74 12.20 1.23
N TRP A 284 20.91 12.76 0.34
CA TRP A 284 19.93 13.79 0.69
C TRP A 284 18.82 13.24 1.57
N ILE A 285 18.36 12.01 1.31
CA ILE A 285 17.39 11.32 2.18
C ILE A 285 17.96 11.15 3.59
N GLU A 286 19.21 10.72 3.73
CA GLU A 286 19.83 10.56 5.04
C GLU A 286 19.92 11.90 5.80
N VAL A 287 20.34 12.96 5.13
CA VAL A 287 20.40 14.32 5.72
C VAL A 287 19.02 14.76 6.18
N LEU A 288 18.01 14.57 5.33
CA LEU A 288 16.63 14.92 5.64
C LEU A 288 16.10 14.17 6.86
N GLU A 289 16.35 12.86 6.95
CA GLU A 289 15.93 12.04 8.10
C GLU A 289 16.58 12.49 9.41
N ARG A 290 17.86 12.89 9.36
CA ARG A 290 18.56 13.45 10.54
C ARG A 290 17.99 14.81 10.93
N SER A 291 17.68 15.68 9.97
CA SER A 291 17.02 16.96 10.22
C SER A 291 15.63 16.78 10.82
N ILE A 292 14.83 15.83 10.32
CA ILE A 292 13.52 15.49 10.89
C ILE A 292 13.66 15.06 12.35
N LYS A 293 14.60 14.18 12.67
CA LYS A 293 14.84 13.74 14.05
C LYS A 293 15.24 14.90 14.96
N PHE A 294 16.11 15.79 14.49
CA PHE A 294 16.52 16.98 15.23
C PHE A 294 15.34 17.93 15.47
N LEU A 295 14.59 18.29 14.42
CA LEU A 295 13.42 19.17 14.53
C LEU A 295 12.37 18.59 15.49
N ARG A 296 12.16 17.27 15.51
CA ARG A 296 11.24 16.63 16.49
C ARG A 296 11.69 16.87 17.93
N GLN A 297 12.99 16.83 18.21
CA GLN A 297 13.53 17.16 19.54
C GLN A 297 13.31 18.63 19.90
N VAL A 298 13.50 19.54 18.93
CA VAL A 298 13.25 20.98 19.09
C VAL A 298 11.79 21.23 19.45
N VAL A 299 10.86 20.67 18.68
CA VAL A 299 9.41 20.79 18.89
C VAL A 299 8.98 20.28 20.26
N LEU A 300 9.49 19.13 20.68
CA LEU A 300 9.17 18.52 21.97
C LEU A 300 9.86 19.19 23.17
N GLY A 301 10.77 20.14 22.93
CA GLY A 301 11.59 20.80 23.96
C GLY A 301 12.59 19.87 24.66
N ASP A 302 12.80 18.66 24.15
CA ASP A 302 13.65 17.62 24.76
C ASP A 302 14.99 17.52 24.05
N ILE A 303 15.71 18.64 24.00
CA ILE A 303 17.03 18.70 23.40
C ILE A 303 18.03 18.11 24.39
N MET A 304 18.24 16.79 24.30
CA MET A 304 19.28 16.02 25.01
C MET A 304 19.03 15.79 26.52
N GLY A 305 17.79 15.66 26.99
CA GLY A 305 17.51 15.31 28.39
C GLY A 305 17.77 16.42 29.42
N THR A 306 18.14 17.63 28.96
CA THR A 306 18.23 18.84 29.77
C THR A 306 17.25 19.87 29.20
N ARG A 307 16.49 20.56 30.06
CA ARG A 307 15.51 21.60 29.65
C ARG A 307 16.22 22.74 28.91
N CYS A 308 16.31 22.60 27.60
CA CYS A 308 16.78 23.65 26.71
C CYS A 308 15.56 24.51 26.38
N ASN A 309 15.55 25.77 26.81
CA ASN A 309 14.43 26.67 26.59
C ASN A 309 14.45 27.21 25.15
N VAL A 310 14.11 26.36 24.19
CA VAL A 310 13.88 26.82 22.82
C VAL A 310 12.73 27.83 22.84
N PRO A 311 12.90 29.02 22.24
CA PRO A 311 11.83 29.99 22.08
C PRO A 311 10.58 29.35 21.48
N ARG A 312 9.41 29.79 21.94
CA ARG A 312 8.14 29.21 21.50
C ARG A 312 7.94 29.35 20.00
N GLU A 313 8.33 30.50 19.45
CA GLU A 313 8.22 30.80 18.02
C GLU A 313 9.04 29.80 17.19
N ASP A 314 10.28 29.52 17.59
CA ASP A 314 11.12 28.52 16.91
C ASP A 314 10.56 27.10 17.00
N ARG A 315 9.96 26.73 18.14
CA ARG A 315 9.26 25.43 18.27
C ARG A 315 8.06 25.33 17.32
N HIS A 316 7.32 26.43 17.17
CA HIS A 316 6.21 26.51 16.21
C HIS A 316 6.70 26.43 14.76
N THR A 317 7.76 27.14 14.40
CA THR A 317 8.34 27.11 13.05
C THR A 317 8.92 25.72 12.74
N ALA A 318 9.59 25.09 13.71
CA ALA A 318 10.07 23.71 13.59
C ALA A 318 8.93 22.69 13.43
N LEU A 319 7.80 22.90 14.13
CA LEU A 319 6.60 22.06 13.96
C LEU A 319 6.01 22.23 12.56
N ASN A 320 5.92 23.46 12.07
CA ASN A 320 5.44 23.73 10.72
C ASN A 320 6.35 23.10 9.66
N LEU A 321 7.67 23.19 9.83
CA LEU A 321 8.65 22.52 8.98
C LEU A 321 8.42 21.00 8.93
N LEU A 322 8.19 20.35 10.08
CA LEU A 322 7.95 18.91 10.13
C LEU A 322 6.65 18.50 9.44
N LEU A 323 5.58 19.25 9.65
CA LEU A 323 4.28 18.98 9.03
C LEU A 323 4.34 19.22 7.52
N GLU A 324 5.03 20.27 7.09
CA GLU A 324 5.26 20.57 5.68
C GLU A 324 6.14 19.50 5.02
N LEU A 325 7.19 19.00 5.69
CA LEU A 325 7.96 17.84 5.21
C LEU A 325 7.08 16.59 5.07
N GLY A 326 6.08 16.42 5.95
CA GLY A 326 5.08 15.37 5.83
C GLY A 326 4.23 15.49 4.56
N ILE A 327 3.82 16.72 4.22
CA ILE A 327 3.14 17.04 2.95
C ILE A 327 4.03 16.72 1.75
N GLN A 328 5.29 17.14 1.79
CA GLN A 328 6.24 16.92 0.71
C GLN A 328 6.52 15.42 0.47
N LYS A 329 6.53 14.60 1.52
CA LYS A 329 6.62 13.14 1.40
C LYS A 329 5.37 12.49 0.82
N GLY A 330 4.20 13.14 0.92
CA GLY A 330 2.95 12.74 0.25
C GLY A 330 2.39 11.37 0.63
N ASN A 331 2.86 10.73 1.71
CA ASN A 331 2.42 9.40 2.11
C ASN A 331 1.68 9.42 3.46
N LEU A 332 0.73 8.49 3.62
CA LEU A 332 -0.12 8.41 4.81
C LEU A 332 0.68 8.23 6.11
N GLY A 333 1.78 7.46 6.07
CA GLY A 333 2.64 7.26 7.23
C GLY A 333 3.19 8.58 7.79
N SER A 334 3.70 9.44 6.91
CA SER A 334 4.26 10.74 7.30
C SER A 334 3.18 11.69 7.83
N ALA A 335 1.98 11.65 7.26
CA ALA A 335 0.84 12.44 7.76
C ALA A 335 0.40 11.98 9.17
N LEU A 336 0.30 10.66 9.38
CA LEU A 336 -0.05 10.09 10.69
C LEU A 336 1.03 10.37 11.75
N GLU A 337 2.31 10.36 11.37
CA GLU A 337 3.40 10.76 12.27
C GLU A 337 3.30 12.22 12.72
N GLY A 338 2.82 13.11 11.85
CA GLY A 338 2.53 14.51 12.17
C GLY A 338 1.35 14.64 13.14
N VAL A 339 0.26 13.90 12.90
CA VAL A 339 -0.89 13.83 13.81
C VAL A 339 -0.49 13.32 15.19
N LEU A 340 0.29 12.24 15.26
CA LEU A 340 0.80 11.71 16.53
C LEU A 340 1.69 12.72 17.25
N LEU A 341 2.49 13.51 16.54
CA LEU A 341 3.29 14.57 17.15
C LEU A 341 2.41 15.66 17.77
N LEU A 342 1.34 16.08 17.10
CA LEU A 342 0.38 17.07 17.61
C LEU A 342 -0.37 16.58 18.86
N LEU A 343 -0.75 15.31 18.89
CA LEU A 343 -1.37 14.69 20.07
C LEU A 343 -0.39 14.63 21.25
N ASN A 344 0.86 14.22 21.01
CA ASN A 344 1.89 14.20 22.05
C ASN A 344 2.20 15.60 22.62
N LEU A 345 2.19 16.64 21.78
CA LEU A 345 2.38 18.02 22.24
C LEU A 345 1.22 18.48 23.11
N TRP A 346 -0.01 18.16 22.72
CA TRP A 346 -1.20 18.48 23.51
C TRP A 346 -1.20 17.82 24.89
N GLU A 347 -0.80 16.54 24.97
CA GLU A 347 -0.65 15.84 26.25
C GLU A 347 0.42 16.49 27.13
N LYS A 348 1.57 16.85 26.55
CA LYS A 348 2.66 17.54 27.28
C LYS A 348 2.26 18.92 27.80
N ASP A 349 1.51 19.69 27.02
CA ASP A 349 1.08 21.03 27.43
C ASP A 349 0.09 20.95 28.61
N LYS A 350 -0.78 19.93 28.66
CA LYS A 350 -1.67 19.65 29.80
C LYS A 350 -0.94 19.38 31.11
N ASP A 351 0.18 18.67 31.05
CA ASP A 351 1.00 18.36 32.25
C ASP A 351 1.73 19.61 32.80
N THR A 352 1.82 20.69 32.01
CA THR A 352 2.47 21.95 32.39
C THR A 352 1.52 23.08 32.81
N GLU A 353 0.20 22.85 32.79
CA GLU A 353 -0.80 23.85 33.21
C GLU A 353 -0.81 23.99 34.75
N ASP A 354 -0.01 24.92 35.28
CA ASP A 354 -0.21 25.46 36.62
C ASP A 354 -1.47 26.34 36.62
N ASN A 355 -2.49 25.95 37.40
CA ASN A 355 -3.78 26.64 37.55
C ASN A 355 -3.67 28.12 38.00
N ARG A 356 -2.45 28.60 38.30
CA ARG A 356 -2.15 30.00 38.67
C ARG A 356 -1.80 30.88 37.46
N VAL A 357 -1.62 30.32 36.27
CA VAL A 357 -1.24 31.04 35.06
C VAL A 357 -2.47 31.20 34.15
N LEU A 358 -2.69 32.40 33.61
CA LEU A 358 -3.79 32.67 32.66
C LEU A 358 -3.72 31.67 31.49
N PRO A 359 -4.85 31.13 30.99
CA PRO A 359 -4.85 30.26 29.82
C PRO A 359 -4.24 31.03 28.65
N LYS A 360 -3.02 30.68 28.24
CA LYS A 360 -2.42 31.18 27.01
C LYS A 360 -2.96 30.31 25.87
N ASN A 361 -3.23 30.86 24.70
CA ASN A 361 -3.59 30.05 23.54
C ASN A 361 -2.43 29.08 23.23
N HIS A 362 -2.51 27.83 23.69
CA HIS A 362 -1.51 26.76 23.52
C HIS A 362 -1.66 26.04 22.17
N GLY A 363 -2.50 26.55 21.26
CA GLY A 363 -2.76 25.94 19.97
C GLY A 363 -1.54 25.87 19.05
N ALA A 364 -1.33 24.72 18.39
CA ALA A 364 -0.39 24.60 17.29
C ALA A 364 -0.87 25.48 16.10
N PRO A 365 0.02 26.18 15.38
CA PRO A 365 -0.34 27.07 14.27
C PRO A 365 -0.70 26.30 12.99
N LEU A 366 -1.80 25.54 13.02
CA LEU A 366 -2.17 24.58 11.97
C LEU A 366 -2.80 25.19 10.72
N VAL A 367 -3.26 26.45 10.79
CA VAL A 367 -4.08 27.07 9.73
C VAL A 367 -3.42 27.03 8.35
N ALA A 368 -2.11 27.33 8.26
CA ALA A 368 -1.39 27.35 6.98
C ALA A 368 -1.29 25.94 6.36
N ILE A 369 -1.02 24.94 7.19
CA ILE A 369 -0.88 23.54 6.79
C ILE A 369 -2.22 22.95 6.36
N LEU A 370 -3.30 23.23 7.10
CA LEU A 370 -4.64 22.78 6.75
C LEU A 370 -5.06 23.29 5.36
N LYS A 371 -4.78 24.57 5.06
CA LYS A 371 -5.01 25.15 3.73
C LYS A 371 -4.16 24.50 2.64
N ARG A 372 -2.91 24.10 2.94
CA ARG A 372 -2.07 23.35 1.98
C ARG A 372 -2.60 21.93 1.74
N PHE A 373 -3.00 21.20 2.78
CA PHE A 373 -3.66 19.91 2.62
C PHE A 373 -4.95 20.02 1.80
N GLU A 374 -5.72 21.09 1.97
CA GLU A 374 -6.93 21.35 1.18
C GLU A 374 -6.61 21.50 -0.32
N LYS A 375 -5.52 22.22 -0.65
CA LYS A 375 -5.04 22.37 -2.03
C LYS A 375 -4.62 21.05 -2.68
N ILE A 376 -4.04 20.11 -1.92
CA ILE A 376 -3.72 18.77 -2.44
C ILE A 376 -4.98 18.06 -2.94
N ASN A 377 -6.08 18.17 -2.20
CA ASN A 377 -7.36 17.58 -2.60
C ASN A 377 -7.94 18.29 -3.83
N GLN A 378 -7.79 19.61 -3.94
CA GLN A 378 -8.27 20.36 -5.11
C GLN A 378 -7.44 20.08 -6.39
N ASN A 379 -6.12 19.92 -6.25
CA ASN A 379 -5.19 19.76 -7.39
C ASN A 379 -5.07 18.32 -7.88
N TYR A 380 -5.17 17.33 -6.98
CA TYR A 380 -4.97 15.91 -7.30
C TYR A 380 -6.21 15.04 -7.03
N GLY A 381 -7.29 15.64 -6.52
CA GLY A 381 -8.56 14.95 -6.30
C GLY A 381 -9.34 14.78 -7.60
N SER A 382 -9.25 13.59 -8.19
CA SER A 382 -10.38 13.04 -8.95
C SER A 382 -11.62 12.99 -8.03
N PRO A 383 -12.87 13.08 -8.54
CA PRO A 383 -14.10 12.96 -7.73
C PRO A 383 -14.14 11.70 -6.84
N PHE A 384 -13.28 10.71 -7.13
CA PHE A 384 -13.15 9.45 -6.42
C PHE A 384 -12.16 9.46 -5.24
N LEU A 385 -11.21 10.39 -5.19
CA LEU A 385 -10.14 10.43 -4.15
C LEU A 385 -10.56 11.17 -2.87
N GLY A 386 -11.62 11.97 -2.91
CA GLY A 386 -12.24 12.57 -1.72
C GLY A 386 -12.79 11.53 -0.72
N LYS A 387 -12.81 10.24 -1.08
CA LYS A 387 -13.25 9.12 -0.23
C LYS A 387 -12.11 8.33 0.44
N LEU A 388 -10.81 8.57 0.16
CA LEU A 388 -9.75 7.58 0.51
C LEU A 388 -8.51 8.05 1.31
N ILE A 389 -8.38 9.31 1.74
CA ILE A 389 -7.33 9.73 2.70
C ILE A 389 -7.97 10.67 3.74
N PRO A 390 -7.64 10.57 5.05
CA PRO A 390 -8.57 10.89 6.13
C PRO A 390 -8.60 12.39 6.43
N PHE A 391 -9.24 13.15 5.55
CA PHE A 391 -9.61 14.54 5.84
C PHE A 391 -10.49 14.63 7.09
N ASN A 392 -11.32 13.61 7.35
CA ASN A 392 -12.11 13.57 8.59
C ASN A 392 -11.25 13.52 9.86
N ILE A 393 -10.06 12.89 9.87
CA ILE A 393 -9.24 12.83 11.09
C ILE A 393 -8.59 14.18 11.37
N ILE A 394 -8.08 14.86 10.35
CA ILE A 394 -7.43 16.17 10.51
C ILE A 394 -8.46 17.27 10.79
N HIS A 395 -9.65 17.20 10.16
CA HIS A 395 -10.74 18.14 10.40
C HIS A 395 -11.43 17.90 11.77
N LEU A 396 -11.51 16.65 12.25
CA LEU A 396 -11.93 16.32 13.62
C LEU A 396 -10.92 16.80 14.66
N LEU A 397 -9.61 16.72 14.37
CA LEU A 397 -8.56 17.24 15.26
C LEU A 397 -8.52 18.77 15.28
N ALA A 398 -8.77 19.43 14.15
CA ALA A 398 -8.89 20.89 14.08
C ALA A 398 -10.10 21.42 14.87
N LEU A 399 -11.22 20.69 14.87
CA LEU A 399 -12.40 20.99 15.71
C LEU A 399 -12.17 20.75 17.21
N HIS A 400 -11.11 20.04 17.57
CA HIS A 400 -10.74 19.77 18.97
C HIS A 400 -9.65 20.70 19.50
N TYR A 401 -9.04 21.51 18.61
CA TYR A 401 -7.93 22.45 18.89
C TYR A 401 -8.34 23.93 18.77
N LEU A 402 -9.51 24.22 18.19
CA LEU A 402 -10.24 25.50 18.31
C LEU A 402 -11.22 25.39 19.49
#